data_AF-A0A7T5E543-F1
#
_entry.id   AF-A0A7T5E543-F1
#
_cell.length_a   1.000
_cell.length_b   1.000
_cell.length_c   1.000
_cell.angle_alpha   90.00
_cell.angle_beta   90.00
_cell.angle_gamma   90.00
#
_symmetry.space_group_name_H-M   'P 1'
#
loop_
_entity.id
_entity.type
_entity.pdbx_description
1 polymer ?
#
loop_
_entity_poly.entity_id
_entity_poly.type
_entity_poly.pdbx_seq_one_letter_code
_entity_poly.pdbx_strand_id
1 'polypeptide(L)'
;MPSKSDLQALLKDRYGINKNVSQALSPEDCEQLLSLLRDRPAARGLVAAFIQKNNELSNNNRALGQRRSQAEKRLERLTQDCQRLEAAVAKQEERNQNLAHYKEELAQEESELQRKIEALNQQNQALASKVQTLTTRNDELIDANERLQKDNKALKNILDQIRLRLARDIDELLRYEDSELRKAMIRVLRWTLG
;
A
#
# COMPACT_ATOMS: atom_id res chain seq x y z
N MET A 1 -71.80 53.48 36.89
CA MET A 1 -70.65 52.64 37.28
C MET A 1 -69.80 52.45 36.04
N PRO A 2 -68.51 52.83 36.04
CA PRO A 2 -67.60 52.48 34.95
C PRO A 2 -67.56 50.95 34.78
N SER A 3 -67.42 50.47 33.54
CA SER A 3 -67.41 49.02 33.31
C SER A 3 -66.08 48.42 33.79
N LYS A 4 -66.06 47.12 34.09
CA LYS A 4 -64.83 46.40 34.49
C LYS A 4 -63.69 46.58 33.47
N SER A 5 -64.00 46.67 32.17
CA SER A 5 -62.96 46.91 31.16
C SER A 5 -62.39 48.32 31.24
N ASP A 6 -63.22 49.31 31.56
CA ASP A 6 -62.79 50.72 31.69
C ASP A 6 -61.89 50.90 32.90
N LEU A 7 -62.24 50.27 34.03
CA LEU A 7 -61.43 50.25 35.25
C LEU A 7 -60.06 49.57 35.01
N GLN A 8 -60.05 48.46 34.27
CA GLN A 8 -58.81 47.76 33.90
C GLN A 8 -57.95 48.57 32.92
N ALA A 9 -58.57 49.26 31.96
CA ALA A 9 -57.86 50.17 31.06
C ALA A 9 -57.20 51.31 31.85
N LEU A 10 -57.91 51.87 32.84
CA LEU A 10 -57.40 52.95 33.68
C LEU A 10 -56.23 52.49 34.58
N LEU A 11 -56.31 51.28 35.13
CA LEU A 11 -55.22 50.65 35.90
C LEU A 11 -53.98 50.39 35.04
N LYS A 12 -54.18 49.96 33.79
CA LYS A 12 -53.10 49.77 32.82
C LYS A 12 -52.45 51.08 32.41
N ASP A 13 -53.24 52.07 32.02
CA ASP A 13 -52.73 53.32 31.46
C ASP A 13 -52.07 54.21 32.52
N ARG A 14 -52.63 54.27 33.74
CA ARG A 14 -52.08 55.14 34.80
C ARG A 14 -51.04 54.47 35.70
N TYR A 15 -51.11 53.15 35.86
CA TYR A 15 -50.28 52.43 36.83
C TYR A 15 -49.53 51.25 36.23
N GLY A 16 -49.66 50.98 34.93
CA GLY A 16 -48.96 49.89 34.25
C GLY A 16 -49.45 48.49 34.61
N ILE A 17 -50.58 48.36 35.33
CA ILE A 17 -51.10 47.07 35.77
C ILE A 17 -51.80 46.40 34.59
N ASN A 18 -51.19 45.33 34.08
CA ASN A 18 -51.68 44.67 32.87
C ASN A 18 -52.97 43.88 33.13
N LYS A 19 -53.77 43.70 32.07
CA LYS A 19 -55.07 43.00 32.16
C LYS A 19 -54.95 41.61 32.75
N ASN A 20 -53.86 40.90 32.47
CA ASN A 20 -53.59 39.56 32.99
C ASN A 20 -53.44 39.53 34.52
N VAL A 21 -53.10 40.66 35.15
CA VAL A 21 -52.99 40.81 36.61
C VAL A 21 -54.35 41.22 37.20
N SER A 22 -55.08 42.10 36.52
CA SER A 22 -56.37 42.63 37.00
C SER A 22 -57.59 41.79 36.60
N GLN A 23 -57.43 40.75 35.76
CA GLN A 23 -58.55 39.93 35.27
C GLN A 23 -59.23 39.13 36.39
N ALA A 24 -58.44 38.66 37.35
CA ALA A 24 -58.89 37.91 38.52
C ALA A 24 -59.63 38.77 39.56
N LEU A 25 -59.53 40.11 39.47
CA LEU A 25 -60.17 41.04 40.41
C LEU A 25 -61.64 41.29 40.03
N SER A 26 -62.50 41.48 41.03
CA SER A 26 -63.87 41.97 40.81
C SER A 26 -63.87 43.44 40.37
N PRO A 27 -64.98 43.97 39.79
CA PRO A 27 -65.11 45.39 39.50
C PRO A 27 -64.90 46.27 40.74
N GLU A 28 -65.46 45.85 41.88
CA GLU A 28 -65.34 46.55 43.16
C GLU A 28 -63.89 46.56 43.67
N ASP A 29 -63.16 45.45 43.54
CA ASP A 29 -61.74 45.37 43.89
C ASP A 29 -60.88 46.28 42.99
N CYS A 30 -61.26 46.45 41.72
CA CYS A 30 -60.56 47.35 40.79
C CYS A 30 -60.76 48.83 41.19
N GLU A 31 -61.95 49.20 41.63
CA GLU A 31 -62.23 50.55 42.15
C GLU A 31 -61.49 50.82 43.46
N GLN A 32 -61.51 49.86 44.39
CA GLN A 32 -60.77 49.97 45.65
C GLN A 32 -59.26 50.09 45.40
N LEU A 33 -58.71 49.29 44.47
CA LEU A 33 -57.31 49.36 44.09
C LEU A 33 -56.95 50.72 43.46
N LEU A 34 -57.80 51.28 42.60
CA LEU A 34 -57.61 52.61 42.02
C LEU A 34 -57.59 53.73 43.07
N SER A 35 -58.47 53.61 44.07
CA SER A 35 -58.51 54.53 45.22
C SER A 35 -57.23 54.40 46.05
N LEU A 36 -56.83 53.18 46.41
CA LEU A 36 -55.62 52.89 47.19
C LEU A 36 -54.34 53.41 46.51
N LEU A 37 -54.23 53.24 45.20
CA LEU A 37 -53.09 53.70 44.41
C LEU A 37 -53.08 55.21 44.16
N ARG A 38 -54.24 55.87 44.30
CA ARG A 38 -54.36 57.34 44.24
C ARG A 38 -53.95 57.97 45.58
N ASP A 39 -54.38 57.37 46.69
CA ASP A 39 -54.28 57.97 48.02
C ASP A 39 -52.97 57.60 48.75
N ARG A 40 -52.35 56.46 48.40
CA ARG A 40 -51.12 55.98 49.05
C ARG A 40 -49.93 55.93 48.08
N PRO A 41 -48.99 56.90 48.14
CA PRO A 41 -47.84 56.93 47.24
C PRO A 41 -46.89 55.73 47.45
N ALA A 42 -46.78 55.19 48.67
CA ALA A 42 -46.00 53.99 48.96
C ALA A 42 -46.52 52.75 48.21
N ALA A 43 -47.85 52.60 48.09
CA ALA A 43 -48.47 51.51 47.34
C ALA A 43 -48.18 51.64 45.83
N ARG A 44 -48.23 52.87 45.29
CA ARG A 44 -47.81 53.14 43.91
C ARG A 44 -46.33 52.82 43.68
N GLY A 45 -45.45 53.20 44.61
CA GLY A 45 -44.01 52.89 44.53
C GLY A 45 -43.73 51.38 44.52
N LEU A 46 -44.46 50.62 45.34
CA LEU A 46 -44.37 49.16 45.38
C LEU A 46 -44.83 48.53 44.05
N VAL A 47 -45.96 48.98 43.49
CA VAL A 47 -46.44 48.52 42.18
C VAL A 47 -45.43 48.81 41.08
N ALA A 48 -44.83 50.01 41.07
CA ALA A 48 -43.79 50.37 40.11
C ALA A 48 -42.55 49.47 40.24
N ALA A 49 -42.09 49.19 41.46
CA ALA A 49 -40.98 48.27 41.71
C ALA A 49 -41.27 46.83 41.25
N PHE A 50 -42.50 46.34 41.47
CA PHE A 50 -42.93 45.03 40.96
C PHE A 50 -42.98 44.99 39.44
N ILE A 51 -43.49 46.05 38.78
CA ILE A 51 -43.49 46.14 37.31
C ILE A 51 -42.06 46.12 36.78
N GLN A 52 -41.16 46.89 37.38
CA GLN A 52 -39.74 46.89 37.00
C GLN A 52 -39.13 45.49 37.16
N LYS A 53 -39.32 44.83 38.31
CA LYS A 53 -38.80 43.47 38.52
C LYS A 53 -39.41 42.46 37.56
N ASN A 54 -40.69 42.57 37.23
CA ASN A 54 -41.32 41.68 36.27
C ASN A 54 -40.77 41.89 34.84
N ASN A 55 -40.49 43.13 34.46
CA ASN A 55 -39.84 43.43 33.18
C ASN A 55 -38.41 42.88 33.14
N GLU A 56 -37.63 43.03 34.23
CA GLU A 56 -36.30 42.41 34.37
C GLU A 56 -36.36 40.89 34.24
N LEU A 57 -37.31 40.23 34.92
CA LEU A 57 -37.52 38.79 34.82
C LEU A 57 -37.92 38.35 33.40
N SER A 58 -38.79 39.12 32.74
CA SER A 58 -39.19 38.84 31.35
C SER A 58 -38.00 38.93 30.40
N ASN A 59 -37.16 39.96 30.54
CA ASN A 59 -35.96 40.13 29.75
C ASN A 59 -34.94 39.01 30.01
N ASN A 60 -34.74 38.63 31.27
CA ASN A 60 -33.86 37.52 31.64
C ASN A 60 -34.36 36.19 31.07
N ASN A 61 -35.66 35.90 31.15
CA ASN A 61 -36.24 34.68 30.59
C ASN A 61 -36.06 34.62 29.07
N ARG A 62 -36.23 35.73 28.36
CA ARG A 62 -35.96 35.80 26.92
C ARG A 62 -34.49 35.52 26.62
N ALA A 63 -33.57 36.15 27.36
CA ALA A 63 -32.13 35.95 27.18
C ALA A 63 -31.70 34.50 27.46
N LEU A 64 -32.23 33.90 28.54
CA LEU A 64 -31.98 32.49 28.87
C LEU A 64 -32.55 31.54 27.82
N GLY A 65 -33.76 31.80 27.32
CA GLY A 65 -34.36 31.03 26.23
C GLY A 65 -33.51 31.06 24.96
N GLN A 66 -33.00 32.24 24.59
CA GLN A 66 -32.08 32.38 23.45
C GLN A 66 -30.78 31.62 23.65
N ARG A 67 -30.15 31.74 24.84
CA ARG A 67 -28.92 31.01 25.17
C ARG A 67 -29.14 29.50 25.14
N ARG A 68 -30.28 29.02 25.66
CA ARG A 68 -30.65 27.60 25.64
C ARG A 68 -30.77 27.09 24.21
N SER A 69 -31.51 27.79 23.35
CA SER A 69 -31.65 27.41 21.94
C SER A 69 -30.31 27.40 21.19
N GLN A 70 -29.41 28.34 21.48
CA GLN A 70 -28.07 28.33 20.91
C GLN A 70 -27.23 27.16 21.41
N ALA A 71 -27.30 26.83 22.70
CA ALA A 71 -26.61 25.68 23.28
C ALA A 71 -27.10 24.36 22.71
N GLU A 72 -28.43 24.19 22.56
CA GLU A 72 -29.06 23.01 21.94
C GLU A 72 -28.55 22.82 20.50
N LYS A 73 -28.53 23.89 19.69
CA LYS A 73 -28.00 23.83 18.31
C LYS A 73 -26.51 23.48 18.26
N ARG A 74 -25.71 23.97 19.21
CA ARG A 74 -24.28 23.63 19.28
C ARG A 74 -24.08 22.17 19.66
N LEU A 75 -24.86 21.68 20.62
CA LEU A 75 -24.81 20.29 21.06
C LEU A 75 -25.18 19.35 19.92
N GLU A 76 -26.23 19.65 19.16
CA GLU A 76 -26.62 18.87 17.98
C GLU A 76 -25.50 18.79 16.94
N ARG A 77 -24.85 19.93 16.62
CA ARG A 77 -23.70 19.96 15.71
C ARG A 77 -22.52 19.13 16.22
N LEU A 78 -22.17 19.29 17.50
CA LEU A 78 -21.10 18.53 18.13
C LEU A 78 -21.37 17.02 18.06
N THR A 79 -22.60 16.59 18.33
CA THR A 79 -22.98 15.17 18.23
C THR A 79 -22.82 14.64 16.80
N GLN A 80 -23.24 15.42 15.80
CA GLN A 80 -23.07 15.05 14.39
C GLN A 80 -21.59 14.98 14.00
N ASP A 81 -20.77 15.91 14.47
CA ASP A 81 -19.34 15.93 14.20
C ASP A 81 -18.63 14.76 14.88
N CYS A 82 -18.99 14.41 16.12
CA CYS A 82 -18.48 13.22 16.80
C CYS A 82 -18.80 11.94 16.00
N GLN A 83 -20.04 11.76 15.56
CA GLN A 83 -20.44 10.59 14.76
C GLN A 83 -19.66 10.50 13.43
N ARG A 84 -19.43 11.64 12.77
CA ARG A 84 -18.62 11.69 11.54
C ARG A 84 -17.17 11.34 11.79
N LEU A 85 -16.59 11.83 12.88
CA LEU A 85 -15.22 11.54 13.26
C LEU A 85 -15.05 10.07 13.64
N GLU A 86 -15.97 9.48 14.39
CA GLU A 86 -15.98 8.06 14.70
C GLU A 86 -16.02 7.19 13.44
N ALA A 87 -16.88 7.51 12.48
CA ALA A 87 -16.95 6.81 11.20
C ALA A 87 -15.64 6.97 10.39
N ALA A 88 -15.03 8.15 10.41
CA ALA A 88 -13.76 8.40 9.74
C ALA A 88 -12.60 7.61 10.37
N VAL A 89 -12.57 7.53 11.71
CA VAL A 89 -11.58 6.74 12.46
C VAL A 89 -11.72 5.25 12.12
N ALA A 90 -12.93 4.70 12.19
CA ALA A 90 -13.17 3.29 11.84
C ALA A 90 -12.71 2.95 10.41
N LYS A 91 -13.01 3.83 9.44
CA LYS A 91 -12.55 3.66 8.05
C LYS A 91 -11.02 3.73 7.93
N GLN A 92 -10.37 4.57 8.73
CA GLN A 92 -8.92 4.68 8.72
C GLN A 92 -8.25 3.47 9.37
N GLU A 93 -8.85 2.91 10.43
CA GLU A 93 -8.41 1.66 11.05
C GLU A 93 -8.49 0.48 10.09
N GLU A 94 -9.60 0.34 9.36
CA GLU A 94 -9.76 -0.68 8.32
C GLU A 94 -8.66 -0.57 7.24
N ARG A 95 -8.38 0.64 6.77
CA ARG A 95 -7.30 0.89 5.79
C ARG A 95 -5.94 0.52 6.36
N ASN A 96 -5.68 0.83 7.63
CA ASN A 96 -4.41 0.49 8.27
C ASN A 96 -4.24 -1.03 8.42
N GLN A 97 -5.32 -1.75 8.74
CA GLN A 97 -5.30 -3.22 8.80
C GLN A 97 -5.00 -3.83 7.42
N ASN A 98 -5.67 -3.34 6.36
CA ASN A 98 -5.41 -3.79 5.00
C ASN A 98 -3.97 -3.50 4.54
N LEU A 99 -3.44 -2.33 4.90
CA LEU A 99 -2.04 -1.99 4.62
C LEU A 99 -1.06 -2.86 5.40
N ALA A 100 -1.38 -3.25 6.63
CA ALA A 100 -0.55 -4.16 7.41
C ALA A 100 -0.50 -5.56 6.76
N HIS A 101 -1.65 -6.08 6.34
CA HIS A 101 -1.72 -7.35 5.60
C HIS A 101 -0.88 -7.31 4.32
N TYR A 102 -1.05 -6.26 3.50
CA TYR A 102 -0.31 -6.14 2.25
C TYR A 102 1.21 -6.04 2.47
N LYS A 103 1.66 -5.39 3.56
CA LYS A 103 3.08 -5.36 3.92
C LYS A 103 3.62 -6.74 4.28
N GLU A 104 2.84 -7.56 4.97
CA GLU A 104 3.24 -8.93 5.31
C GLU A 104 3.34 -9.81 4.06
N GLU A 105 2.38 -9.71 3.14
CA GLU A 105 2.43 -10.40 1.84
C GLU A 105 3.65 -9.99 1.03
N LEU A 106 3.92 -8.69 0.93
CA LEU A 106 5.07 -8.17 0.20
C LEU A 106 6.40 -8.67 0.81
N ALA A 107 6.50 -8.71 2.14
CA ALA A 107 7.69 -9.22 2.82
C ALA A 107 7.91 -10.73 2.57
N GLN A 108 6.83 -11.50 2.44
CA GLN A 108 6.91 -12.91 2.06
C GLN A 108 7.39 -13.05 0.61
N GLU A 109 6.83 -12.29 -0.32
CA GLU A 109 7.25 -12.29 -1.73
C GLU A 109 8.72 -11.88 -1.89
N GLU A 110 9.17 -10.85 -1.19
CA GLU A 110 10.58 -10.43 -1.18
C GLU A 110 11.50 -11.56 -0.71
N SER A 111 11.14 -12.25 0.37
CA SER A 111 11.90 -13.39 0.90
C SER A 111 11.96 -14.55 -0.10
N GLU A 112 10.85 -14.86 -0.78
CA GLU A 112 10.82 -15.89 -1.82
C GLU A 112 11.66 -15.53 -3.04
N LEU A 113 11.56 -14.29 -3.51
CA LEU A 113 12.35 -13.79 -4.64
C LEU A 113 13.84 -13.82 -4.31
N GLN A 114 14.22 -13.43 -3.09
CA GLN A 114 15.61 -13.47 -2.64
C GLN A 114 16.16 -14.89 -2.67
N ARG A 115 15.40 -15.88 -2.17
CA ARG A 115 15.77 -17.30 -2.23
C ARG A 115 15.92 -17.80 -3.67
N LYS A 116 15.03 -17.39 -4.58
CA LYS A 116 15.12 -17.74 -6.01
C LYS A 116 16.37 -17.15 -6.65
N ILE A 117 16.72 -15.89 -6.34
CA ILE A 117 17.93 -15.23 -6.83
C ILE A 117 19.18 -15.99 -6.34
N GLU A 118 19.23 -16.34 -5.06
CA GLU A 118 20.35 -17.11 -4.49
C GLU A 118 20.50 -18.48 -5.16
N ALA A 119 19.40 -19.20 -5.36
CA ALA A 119 19.40 -20.49 -6.05
C ALA A 119 19.89 -20.38 -7.51
N LEU A 120 19.41 -19.37 -8.25
CA LEU A 120 19.85 -19.11 -9.62
C LEU A 120 21.34 -18.73 -9.69
N ASN A 121 21.82 -17.94 -8.73
CA ASN A 121 23.25 -17.60 -8.64
C ASN A 121 24.11 -18.83 -8.40
N GLN A 122 23.70 -19.73 -7.50
CA GLN A 122 24.40 -21.00 -7.27
C GLN A 122 24.42 -21.88 -8.53
N GLN A 123 23.29 -21.97 -9.24
CA GLN A 123 23.21 -22.71 -10.50
C GLN A 123 24.14 -22.10 -11.57
N ASN A 124 24.16 -20.78 -11.71
CA ASN A 124 25.04 -20.10 -12.66
C ASN A 124 26.52 -20.33 -12.33
N GLN A 125 26.90 -20.30 -11.05
CA GLN A 125 28.27 -20.62 -10.64
C GLN A 125 28.65 -22.07 -10.97
N ALA A 126 27.74 -23.02 -10.71
CA ALA A 126 27.96 -24.43 -11.03
C ALA A 126 28.04 -24.68 -12.56
N LEU A 127 27.23 -23.98 -13.34
CA LEU A 127 27.31 -24.04 -14.81
C LEU A 127 28.60 -23.42 -15.32
N ALA A 128 29.03 -22.28 -14.77
CA ALA A 128 30.28 -21.62 -15.15
C ALA A 128 31.50 -22.52 -14.91
N SER A 129 31.58 -23.18 -13.75
CA SER A 129 32.67 -24.12 -13.46
C SER A 129 32.64 -25.35 -14.38
N LYS A 130 31.45 -25.83 -14.75
CA LYS A 130 31.29 -26.93 -15.70
C LYS A 130 31.73 -26.53 -17.11
N VAL A 131 31.37 -25.32 -17.56
CA VAL A 131 31.83 -24.78 -18.85
C VAL A 131 33.36 -24.69 -18.85
N GLN A 132 33.96 -24.11 -17.80
CA GLN A 132 35.42 -24.02 -17.68
C GLN A 132 36.09 -25.40 -17.76
N THR A 133 35.56 -26.40 -17.04
CA THR A 133 36.07 -27.77 -17.08
C THR A 133 35.98 -28.39 -18.47
N LEU A 134 34.86 -28.18 -19.17
CA LEU A 134 34.66 -28.69 -20.53
C LEU A 134 35.57 -27.99 -21.53
N THR A 135 35.81 -26.68 -21.38
CA THR A 135 36.76 -25.93 -22.19
C THR A 135 38.17 -26.50 -22.04
N THR A 136 38.66 -26.66 -20.80
CA THR A 136 39.99 -27.26 -20.56
C THR A 136 40.12 -28.65 -21.18
N ARG A 137 39.11 -29.51 -21.01
CA ARG A 137 39.13 -30.85 -21.62
C ARG A 137 39.11 -30.82 -23.14
N ASN A 138 38.43 -29.85 -23.74
CA ASN A 138 38.41 -29.69 -25.19
C ASN A 138 39.79 -29.27 -25.70
N ASP A 139 40.43 -28.31 -25.03
CA ASP A 139 41.80 -27.89 -25.35
C ASP A 139 42.79 -29.07 -25.27
N GLU A 140 42.70 -29.90 -24.22
CA GLU A 140 43.49 -31.12 -24.09
C GLU A 140 43.26 -32.12 -25.24
N LEU A 141 42.01 -32.28 -25.67
CA LEU A 141 41.67 -33.17 -26.80
C LEU A 141 42.18 -32.63 -28.13
N ILE A 142 42.13 -31.30 -28.33
CA ILE A 142 42.71 -30.63 -29.49
C ILE A 142 44.22 -30.90 -29.53
N ASP A 143 44.92 -30.66 -28.43
CA ASP A 143 46.36 -30.92 -28.31
C ASP A 143 46.73 -32.39 -28.58
N ALA A 144 45.96 -33.33 -28.01
CA ALA A 144 46.16 -34.75 -28.22
C ALA A 144 45.95 -35.14 -29.69
N ASN A 145 44.92 -34.59 -30.34
CA ASN A 145 44.63 -34.84 -31.74
C ASN A 145 45.74 -34.28 -32.64
N GLU A 146 46.26 -33.08 -32.36
CA GLU A 146 47.39 -32.52 -33.10
C GLU A 146 48.65 -33.39 -32.98
N ARG A 147 48.93 -33.95 -31.80
CA ARG A 147 50.04 -34.90 -31.60
C ARG A 147 49.83 -36.17 -32.42
N LEU A 148 48.65 -36.77 -32.35
CA LEU A 148 48.31 -37.97 -33.13
C LEU A 148 48.40 -37.71 -34.64
N GLN A 149 48.02 -36.54 -35.13
CA GLN A 149 48.19 -36.16 -36.53
C GLN A 149 49.67 -36.08 -36.95
N LYS A 150 50.52 -35.50 -36.09
CA LYS A 150 51.98 -35.46 -36.31
C LYS A 150 52.57 -36.86 -36.34
N ASP A 151 52.21 -37.70 -35.38
CA ASP A 151 52.70 -39.08 -35.29
C ASP A 151 52.24 -39.93 -36.48
N ASN A 152 50.97 -39.81 -36.88
CA ASN A 152 50.45 -40.48 -38.09
C ASN A 152 51.21 -40.05 -39.35
N LYS A 153 51.54 -38.76 -39.49
CA LYS A 153 52.35 -38.26 -40.60
C LYS A 153 53.77 -38.84 -40.56
N ALA A 154 54.40 -38.91 -39.38
CA ALA A 154 55.72 -39.49 -39.22
C ALA A 154 55.73 -41.00 -39.55
N LEU A 155 54.75 -41.75 -39.05
CA LEU A 155 54.59 -43.18 -39.36
C LEU A 155 54.37 -43.42 -40.85
N LYS A 156 53.55 -42.60 -41.51
CA LYS A 156 53.36 -42.66 -42.96
C LYS A 156 54.68 -42.45 -43.70
N ASN A 157 55.47 -41.45 -43.31
CA ASN A 157 56.79 -41.21 -43.91
C ASN A 157 57.75 -42.40 -43.70
N ILE A 158 57.76 -43.01 -42.51
CA ILE A 158 58.58 -44.20 -42.22
C ILE A 158 58.12 -45.39 -43.07
N LEU A 159 56.80 -45.62 -43.17
CA LEU A 159 56.24 -46.66 -44.02
C LEU A 159 56.63 -46.46 -45.49
N ASP A 160 56.56 -45.23 -45.98
CA ASP A 160 56.96 -44.88 -47.35
C ASP A 160 58.48 -45.10 -47.56
N GLN A 161 59.32 -44.74 -46.58
CA GLN A 161 60.77 -45.03 -46.62
C GLN A 161 61.06 -46.54 -46.65
N ILE A 162 60.37 -47.34 -45.83
CA ILE A 162 60.50 -48.81 -45.82
C ILE A 162 60.07 -49.37 -47.18
N ARG A 163 58.93 -48.93 -47.72
CA ARG A 163 58.44 -49.35 -49.04
C ARG A 163 59.44 -49.01 -50.14
N LEU A 164 60.03 -47.81 -50.12
CA LEU A 164 61.07 -47.41 -51.08
C LEU A 164 62.34 -48.24 -50.94
N ARG A 165 62.79 -48.52 -49.71
CA ARG A 165 63.96 -49.35 -49.45
C ARG A 165 63.73 -50.79 -49.92
N LEU A 166 62.60 -51.39 -49.55
CA LEU A 166 62.20 -52.72 -50.03
C LEU A 166 62.17 -52.77 -51.55
N ALA A 167 61.59 -51.78 -52.22
CA ALA A 167 61.57 -51.71 -53.68
C ALA A 167 62.99 -51.68 -54.28
N ARG A 168 63.94 -50.97 -53.66
CA ARG A 168 65.35 -50.94 -54.10
C ARG A 168 66.06 -52.27 -53.85
N ASP A 169 65.99 -52.80 -52.63
CA ASP A 169 66.63 -54.07 -52.25
C ASP A 169 66.12 -55.21 -53.14
N ILE A 170 64.83 -55.17 -53.51
CA ILE A 170 64.23 -56.13 -54.43
C ILE A 170 64.72 -55.92 -55.87
N ASP A 171 64.83 -54.69 -56.38
CA ASP A 171 65.40 -54.43 -57.71
C ASP A 171 66.85 -54.94 -57.83
N GLU A 172 67.66 -54.76 -56.78
CA GLU A 172 69.01 -55.32 -56.71
C GLU A 172 69.00 -56.86 -56.75
N LEU A 173 68.11 -57.49 -55.99
CA LEU A 173 67.97 -58.95 -55.96
C LEU A 173 67.47 -59.53 -57.30
N LEU A 174 66.63 -58.82 -58.04
CA LEU A 174 66.18 -59.21 -59.37
C LEU A 174 67.29 -59.15 -60.43
N ARG A 175 68.45 -58.54 -60.14
CA ARG A 175 69.61 -58.51 -61.06
C ARG A 175 70.48 -59.75 -61.00
N TYR A 176 70.31 -60.62 -59.99
CA TYR A 176 71.01 -61.90 -59.92
C TYR A 176 70.48 -62.91 -60.96
N GLU A 177 71.34 -63.78 -61.47
CA GLU A 177 71.11 -64.61 -62.68
C GLU A 177 70.09 -65.75 -62.50
N ASP A 178 69.66 -66.04 -61.26
CA ASP A 178 68.86 -67.23 -60.95
C ASP A 178 67.34 -67.03 -61.24
N SER A 179 66.81 -67.76 -62.23
CA SER A 179 65.48 -67.50 -62.82
C SER A 179 64.30 -67.85 -61.89
N GLU A 180 64.47 -68.84 -61.02
CA GLU A 180 63.39 -69.30 -60.12
C GLU A 180 63.26 -68.42 -58.87
N LEU A 181 64.38 -67.91 -58.34
CA LEU A 181 64.39 -66.89 -57.29
C LEU A 181 63.70 -65.60 -57.76
N ARG A 182 63.94 -65.21 -59.02
CA ARG A 182 63.30 -64.05 -59.64
C ARG A 182 61.76 -64.19 -59.71
N LYS A 183 61.25 -65.35 -60.16
CA LYS A 183 59.80 -65.62 -60.24
C LYS A 183 59.13 -65.71 -58.87
N ALA A 184 59.82 -66.24 -57.85
CA ALA A 184 59.31 -66.29 -56.48
C ALA A 184 59.21 -64.88 -55.86
N MET A 185 60.23 -64.03 -56.06
CA MET A 185 60.23 -62.65 -55.59
C MET A 185 59.12 -61.80 -56.21
N ILE A 186 58.87 -61.92 -57.51
CA ILE A 186 57.78 -61.19 -58.19
C ILE A 186 56.40 -61.56 -57.59
N ARG A 187 56.20 -62.80 -57.14
CA ARG A 187 54.95 -63.23 -56.48
C ARG A 187 54.78 -62.57 -55.11
N VAL A 188 55.83 -62.47 -54.32
CA VAL A 188 55.81 -61.82 -52.98
C VAL A 188 55.55 -60.31 -53.13
N LEU A 189 56.20 -59.66 -54.08
CA LEU A 189 55.98 -58.25 -54.46
C LEU A 189 54.50 -57.90 -54.65
N ARG A 190 53.78 -58.74 -55.39
CA ARG A 190 52.37 -58.52 -55.72
C ARG A 190 51.45 -58.60 -54.50
N TRP A 191 51.91 -59.22 -53.42
CA TRP A 191 51.14 -59.44 -52.19
C TRP A 191 51.48 -58.41 -51.10
N THR A 192 52.68 -57.84 -51.11
CA THR A 192 53.15 -56.89 -50.08
C THR A 192 53.07 -55.42 -50.49
N LEU A 193 52.99 -55.11 -51.78
CA LEU A 193 53.01 -53.74 -52.32
C LEU A 193 51.73 -53.32 -53.08
N GLY A 194 50.77 -54.24 -53.27
CA GLY A 194 49.42 -53.93 -53.79
C GLY A 194 48.42 -53.83 -52.64
#